data_AF-A0A2K8XBN8-F1
#
_entry.id   AF-A0A2K8XBN8-F1
#
_cell.length_a   1.000
_cell.length_b   1.000
_cell.length_c   1.000
_cell.angle_alpha   90.00
_cell.angle_beta   90.00
_cell.angle_gamma   90.00
#
_symmetry.space_group_name_H-M   'P 1'
#
loop_
_entity.id
_entity.type
_entity.pdbx_description
1 polymer ?
#
loop_
_entity_poly.entity_id
_entity_poly.type
_entity_poly.pdbx_seq_one_letter_code
_entity_poly.pdbx_strand_id
1 'polypeptide(L)' 'MSKIYQVASVMTIAVTLLWFCYAMMQRHPEKWQFLTAGGVHFLMSIIINRQFIQKNRNYLGIIHGILMVSFFGFGYFFL' A
#
# COMPACT_ATOMS: atom_id res chain seq x y z
N MET A 1 -15.80 9.38 -5.16
CA MET A 1 -15.42 8.20 -4.34
C MET A 1 -16.35 8.05 -3.15
N SER A 2 -16.92 6.86 -2.97
CA SER A 2 -17.75 6.53 -1.80
C SER A 2 -16.91 6.46 -0.51
N LYS A 3 -17.54 6.80 0.63
CA LYS A 3 -16.91 6.74 1.97
C LYS A 3 -16.31 5.37 2.27
N ILE A 4 -16.94 4.29 1.77
CA ILE A 4 -16.49 2.90 2.01
C ILE A 4 -15.07 2.69 1.45
N TYR A 5 -14.82 3.09 0.20
CA TYR A 5 -13.49 2.97 -0.41
C TYR A 5 -12.46 3.83 0.32
N GLN A 6 -12.88 4.97 0.87
CA GLN A 6 -11.97 5.88 1.57
C GLN A 6 -11.53 5.27 2.90
N VAL A 7 -12.48 4.74 3.66
CA VAL A 7 -12.19 4.03 4.90
C VAL A 7 -11.35 2.79 4.61
N ALA A 8 -11.72 1.99 3.60
CA ALA A 8 -10.95 0.81 3.21
C ALA A 8 -9.50 1.17 2.84
N SER A 9 -9.28 2.24 2.05
CA SER A 9 -7.95 2.73 1.68
C SER A 9 -7.10 3.09 2.89
N VAL A 10 -7.66 3.87 3.83
CA VAL A 10 -6.97 4.26 5.05
C VAL A 10 -6.68 3.05 5.93
N MET A 11 -7.62 2.12 6.07
CA MET A 11 -7.43 0.88 6.83
C MET A 11 -6.33 0.01 6.21
N THR A 12 -6.29 -0.13 4.88
CA THR A 12 -5.22 -0.86 4.19
C THR A 12 -3.85 -0.26 4.49
N ILE A 13 -3.72 1.08 4.44
CA ILE A 13 -2.48 1.78 4.79
C ILE A 13 -2.09 1.51 6.24
N ALA A 14 -3.03 1.63 7.18
CA ALA A 14 -2.75 1.39 8.60
C ALA A 14 -2.29 -0.05 8.87
N VAL A 15 -2.98 -1.05 8.29
CA VAL A 15 -2.65 -2.47 8.47
C VAL A 15 -1.29 -2.81 7.88
N THR A 16 -0.98 -2.33 6.68
CA THR A 16 0.31 -2.59 6.02
C THR A 16 1.48 -1.91 6.73
N LEU A 17 1.28 -0.72 7.31
CA LEU A 17 2.28 -0.06 8.16
C LEU A 17 2.52 -0.83 9.47
N LEU A 18 1.46 -1.31 10.12
CA LEU A 18 1.60 -2.17 11.30
C LEU A 18 2.32 -3.48 10.95
N TRP A 19 1.98 -4.08 9.82
CA TRP A 19 2.64 -5.28 9.33
C TRP A 19 4.11 -5.01 9.01
N PHE A 20 4.45 -3.87 8.40
CA PHE A 20 5.84 -3.47 8.20
C PHE A 20 6.62 -3.35 9.51
N CYS A 21 6.06 -2.67 10.52
CA CYS A 21 6.68 -2.58 11.84
C CYS A 21 6.91 -3.96 12.45
N TYR A 22 5.93 -4.86 12.35
CA TYR A 22 6.06 -6.25 12.80
C TYR A 22 7.17 -7.00 12.03
N ALA A 23 7.23 -6.86 10.70
CA ALA A 23 8.26 -7.49 9.87
C ALA A 23 9.67 -7.03 10.25
N MET A 24 9.84 -5.73 10.54
CA MET A 24 11.11 -5.15 10.98
C MET A 24 11.55 -5.61 12.38
N MET A 25 10.62 -6.12 13.21
CA MET A 25 10.95 -6.71 14.51
C MET A 25 11.39 -8.17 14.40
N GLN A 26 11.19 -8.82 13.25
CA GLN A 26 11.62 -10.20 13.04
C GLN A 26 13.14 -10.25 12.92
N ARG A 27 13.75 -11.31 13.49
CA ARG A 27 15.20 -11.54 13.39
C ARG A 27 15.66 -11.73 11.94
N HIS A 28 14.80 -12.32 11.12
CA HIS A 28 14.99 -12.49 9.68
C HIS A 28 13.70 -12.04 8.99
N PRO A 29 13.65 -10.81 8.46
CA PRO A 29 12.47 -10.33 7.76
C PRO A 29 12.27 -11.11 6.46
N GLU A 30 11.07 -11.63 6.26
CA GLU A 30 10.75 -12.44 5.08
C GLU A 30 10.35 -11.56 3.89
N LYS A 31 11.07 -11.70 2.78
CA LYS A 31 10.88 -10.95 1.53
C LYS A 31 9.43 -10.91 1.05
N TRP A 32 8.72 -12.03 1.15
CA TRP A 32 7.34 -12.14 0.68
C TRP A 32 6.39 -11.17 1.38
N GLN A 33 6.63 -10.81 2.65
CA GLN A 33 5.75 -9.90 3.40
C GLN A 33 5.72 -8.51 2.75
N PHE A 34 6.89 -8.03 2.31
CA PHE A 34 7.04 -6.74 1.63
C PHE A 34 6.50 -6.79 0.21
N LEU A 35 6.74 -7.88 -0.53
CA LEU A 35 6.17 -8.05 -1.87
C LEU A 35 4.63 -8.12 -1.84
N THR A 36 4.06 -8.82 -0.86
CA THR A 36 2.61 -8.88 -0.65
C THR A 36 2.04 -7.51 -0.30
N ALA A 37 2.68 -6.77 0.62
CA ALA A 37 2.26 -5.40 0.92
C ALA A 37 2.31 -4.50 -0.34
N GLY A 38 3.38 -4.58 -1.13
CA GLY A 38 3.50 -3.88 -2.40
C GLY A 38 2.36 -4.22 -3.37
N GLY A 39 2.03 -5.51 -3.53
CA GLY A 39 0.92 -5.97 -4.37
C GLY A 39 -0.45 -5.47 -3.90
N VAL A 40 -0.70 -5.45 -2.59
CA VAL A 40 -1.93 -4.88 -2.01
C VAL A 40 -2.04 -3.39 -2.34
N HIS A 41 -0.95 -2.64 -2.21
CA HIS A 41 -0.92 -1.22 -2.57
C HIS A 41 -1.09 -0.99 -4.07
N PHE A 42 -0.54 -1.84 -4.94
CA PHE A 42 -0.77 -1.80 -6.38
C PHE A 42 -2.26 -1.95 -6.71
N LEU A 43 -2.91 -3.01 -6.21
CA LEU A 43 -4.34 -3.25 -6.44
C LEU A 43 -5.18 -2.09 -5.92
N MET A 44 -4.87 -1.59 -4.72
CA MET A 44 -5.62 -0.49 -4.13
C MET A 44 -5.43 0.82 -4.89
N SER A 45 -4.23 1.08 -5.44
CA SER A 45 -4.00 2.24 -6.31
C SER A 45 -4.90 2.22 -7.55
N ILE A 46 -5.12 1.05 -8.16
CA ILE A 46 -6.01 0.87 -9.32
C ILE A 46 -7.46 1.09 -8.92
N ILE A 47 -7.91 0.46 -7.83
CA ILE A 47 -9.28 0.57 -7.32
C ILE A 47 -9.61 2.04 -7.03
N ILE A 48 -8.73 2.73 -6.30
CA ILE A 48 -8.93 4.13 -5.94
C ILE A 48 -8.87 5.04 -7.18
N ASN A 49 -7.92 4.84 -8.10
CA ASN A 49 -7.88 5.62 -9.35
C ASN A 49 -9.18 5.51 -10.16
N ARG A 50 -9.80 4.32 -10.23
CA ARG A 50 -11.10 4.15 -10.90
C ARG A 50 -12.25 4.90 -10.24
N GLN A 51 -12.14 5.25 -8.96
CA GLN A 51 -13.19 5.99 -8.20
C GLN A 51 -13.10 7.51 -8.34
N PHE A 52 -12.09 8.03 -9.07
CA PHE A 52 -11.72 9.45 -9.15
C PHE A 52 -11.90 10.07 -10.55
N ILE A 53 -12.91 9.62 -11.32
CA ILE A 53 -13.18 10.07 -12.70
C ILE A 53 -13.35 11.60 -12.85
N GLN A 54 -13.78 12.32 -11.80
CA GLN A 54 -14.11 13.76 -11.87
C GLN A 54 -13.34 14.68 -10.90
N LYS A 55 -12.46 14.16 -10.03
CA LYS A 55 -11.78 14.97 -9.02
C LYS A 55 -10.35 15.32 -9.46
N ASN A 56 -10.01 16.60 -9.45
CA ASN A 56 -8.70 17.12 -9.89
C ASN A 56 -7.47 16.54 -9.18
N ARG A 57 -7.62 15.92 -8.00
CA ARG A 57 -6.49 15.32 -7.27
C ARG A 57 -6.90 14.03 -6.56
N ASN A 58 -6.17 12.94 -6.85
CA ASN A 58 -6.31 11.63 -6.20
C ASN A 58 -5.12 11.33 -5.28
N TYR A 59 -5.07 12.00 -4.12
CA TYR A 59 -3.98 11.82 -3.16
C TYR A 59 -3.86 10.38 -2.64
N LEU A 60 -4.98 9.68 -2.43
CA LEU A 60 -4.95 8.31 -1.93
C LEU A 60 -4.36 7.34 -2.97
N GLY A 61 -4.70 7.49 -4.24
CA GLY A 61 -4.08 6.71 -5.33
C GLY A 61 -2.57 6.94 -5.40
N ILE A 62 -2.12 8.19 -5.26
CA ILE A 62 -0.69 8.54 -5.23
C ILE A 62 0.01 7.89 -4.02
N ILE A 63 -0.59 7.96 -2.83
CA ILE A 63 -0.05 7.34 -1.61
C ILE A 63 0.08 5.82 -1.80
N HIS A 64 -0.93 5.16 -2.34
CA HIS A 64 -0.83 3.73 -2.65
C HIS A 64 0.25 3.44 -3.70
N GLY A 65 0.42 4.28 -4.72
CA GLY A 65 1.51 4.15 -5.68
C GLY A 65 2.91 4.28 -5.04
N ILE A 66 3.11 5.27 -4.16
CA ILE A 66 4.37 5.45 -3.43
C ILE A 66 4.64 4.23 -2.54
N LEU A 67 3.66 3.80 -1.74
CA LEU A 67 3.81 2.64 -0.85
C LEU A 67 4.06 1.35 -1.63
N MET A 68 3.42 1.16 -2.79
CA MET A 68 3.70 0.05 -3.69
C MET A 68 5.18 0.03 -4.08
N VAL A 69 5.72 1.15 -4.58
CA VAL A 69 7.14 1.24 -4.99
C VAL A 69 8.05 1.02 -3.79
N SER A 70 7.77 1.63 -2.65
CA SER A 70 8.58 1.48 -1.43
C SER A 70 8.62 0.03 -0.94
N PHE A 71 7.48 -0.66 -0.87
CA PHE A 71 7.42 -2.03 -0.39
C PHE A 71 8.05 -3.03 -1.36
N PHE A 72 7.78 -2.91 -2.67
CA PHE A 72 8.45 -3.74 -3.67
C PHE A 72 9.95 -3.47 -3.70
N GLY A 73 10.36 -2.20 -3.68
CA GLY A 73 11.76 -1.82 -3.67
C GLY A 73 12.49 -2.33 -2.43
N PHE A 74 11.89 -2.18 -1.25
CA PHE A 74 12.47 -2.69 -0.01
C PHE A 74 12.62 -4.21 -0.04
N GLY A 75 11.54 -4.93 -0.36
CA GLY A 75 11.56 -6.38 -0.44
C GLY A 75 12.47 -6.92 -1.54
N TYR A 76 12.67 -6.20 -2.65
CA TYR A 76 13.50 -6.70 -3.75
C TYR A 76 15.00 -6.42 -3.57
N PHE A 77 15.36 -5.22 -3.10
CA PHE A 77 16.75 -4.74 -3.08
C PHE A 77 17.43 -4.79 -1.71
N PHE A 78 16.68 -4.69 -0.61
CA PHE A 78 17.25 -4.59 0.74
C PHE A 78 17.06 -5.86 1.58
N LEU A 79 16.18 -6.77 1.13
CA LEU A 79 15.97 -8.12 1.65
C LEU A 79 16.17 -9.17 0.56
#